data_AF-A0A3F2V479-F1
#
_entry.id   AF-A0A3F2V479-F1
#
_cell.length_a   1.000
_cell.length_b   1.000
_cell.length_c   1.000
_cell.angle_alpha   90.00
_cell.angle_beta   90.00
_cell.angle_gamma   90.00
#
_symmetry.space_group_name_H-M   'P 1'
#
loop_
_entity.id
_entity.type
_entity.pdbx_description
1 polymer ?
#
loop_
_entity_poly.entity_id
_entity_poly.type
_entity_poly.pdbx_seq_one_letter_code
_entity_poly.pdbx_strand_id
1 'polypeptide(L)'
;MIKSKLGLGVLLVTLSTTTFAGTEVFGYGETVREAQVMVLETAERSAKSKGTCVGSITSCTKEHGLFKCGAMVANHPGSCNKDGSDLAKIKKSLGL
;
A
#
# COMPACT_ATOMS: atom_id res chain seq x y z
N MET A 1 30.90 -1.00 52.19
CA MET A 1 29.53 -0.92 51.61
C MET A 1 29.58 -0.04 50.37
N ILE A 2 29.64 -0.62 49.17
CA ILE A 2 29.69 0.11 47.90
C ILE A 2 28.26 0.12 47.34
N LYS A 3 27.62 1.28 47.36
CA LYS A 3 26.26 1.48 46.84
C LYS A 3 26.31 1.48 45.30
N SER A 4 25.71 0.45 44.73
CA SER A 4 25.41 0.33 43.30
C SER A 4 24.52 1.51 42.86
N LYS A 5 25.00 2.34 41.92
CA LYS A 5 24.16 3.32 41.21
C LYS A 5 23.79 2.71 39.85
N LEU A 6 22.77 1.86 39.86
CA LEU A 6 22.05 1.45 38.67
C LEU A 6 21.00 2.53 38.39
N GLY A 7 21.07 3.16 37.22
CA GLY A 7 20.10 4.14 36.75
C GLY A 7 20.77 5.04 35.72
N LEU A 8 20.24 5.30 34.54
CA LEU A 8 18.89 5.12 34.06
C LEU A 8 18.99 5.24 32.53
N GLY A 9 19.28 4.12 31.86
CA GLY A 9 19.33 4.06 30.40
C GLY A 9 17.96 3.73 29.85
N VAL A 10 17.04 4.69 29.82
CA VAL A 10 15.79 4.55 29.05
C VAL A 10 15.97 5.32 27.75
N LEU A 11 16.61 4.67 26.79
CA LEU A 11 16.64 5.13 25.40
C LEU A 11 15.25 4.88 24.81
N LEU A 12 14.39 5.89 24.87
CA LEU A 12 13.08 5.88 24.20
C LEU A 12 13.33 6.00 22.69
N VAL A 13 13.53 4.86 22.02
CA VAL A 13 13.53 4.76 20.56
C VAL A 13 12.07 4.87 20.13
N THR A 14 11.60 6.08 19.86
CA THR A 14 10.34 6.29 19.14
C THR A 14 10.54 5.78 17.71
N LEU A 15 10.21 4.52 17.46
CA LEU A 15 10.03 4.01 16.11
C LEU A 15 8.84 4.76 15.51
N SER A 16 9.13 5.84 14.78
CA SER A 16 8.19 6.51 13.88
C SER A 16 7.89 5.55 12.73
N THR A 17 7.05 4.54 12.96
CA THR A 17 6.48 3.77 11.87
C THR A 17 5.61 4.75 11.09
N THR A 18 6.03 5.10 9.88
CA THR A 18 5.20 5.82 8.92
C THR A 18 4.02 4.91 8.60
N THR A 19 2.95 5.04 9.37
CA THR A 19 1.69 4.35 9.11
C THR A 19 1.11 4.96 7.84
N PHE A 20 1.48 4.41 6.68
CA PHE A 20 0.67 4.59 5.48
C PHE A 20 -0.71 4.00 5.83
N ALA A 21 -1.73 4.85 5.89
CA ALA A 21 -3.08 4.47 6.32
C ALA A 21 -3.82 3.65 5.24
N GLY A 22 -3.20 2.57 4.76
CA GLY A 22 -3.72 1.71 3.71
C GLY A 22 -3.20 0.28 3.82
N THR A 23 -3.96 -0.64 3.22
CA THR A 23 -3.54 -2.03 3.02
C THR A 23 -2.94 -2.15 1.63
N GLU A 24 -1.74 -2.71 1.52
CA GLU A 24 -1.18 -3.05 0.21
C GLU A 24 -1.83 -4.32 -0.33
N VAL A 25 -2.21 -4.30 -1.60
CA VAL A 25 -2.70 -5.46 -2.35
C VAL A 25 -1.80 -5.71 -3.54
N PHE A 26 -1.74 -6.96 -3.99
CA PHE A 26 -0.84 -7.37 -5.07
C PHE A 26 -1.61 -8.03 -6.22
N GLY A 27 -1.14 -7.79 -7.44
CA GLY A 27 -1.55 -8.49 -8.65
C GLY A 27 -0.33 -9.08 -9.34
N TYR A 28 -0.52 -10.26 -9.93
CA TYR A 28 0.54 -11.02 -10.59
C TYR A 28 0.17 -11.27 -12.06
N GLY A 29 1.17 -11.29 -12.94
CA GLY A 29 0.99 -11.56 -14.37
C GLY A 29 2.30 -11.92 -15.07
N GLU A 30 2.21 -12.49 -16.28
CA GLU A 30 3.39 -12.84 -17.08
C GLU A 30 4.04 -11.58 -17.67
N THR A 31 3.24 -10.53 -17.84
CA THR A 31 3.69 -9.20 -18.26
C THR A 31 3.42 -8.15 -17.18
N VAL A 32 4.17 -7.04 -17.21
CA VAL A 32 3.92 -5.87 -16.35
C VAL A 32 2.47 -5.39 -16.47
N ARG A 33 1.94 -5.39 -17.70
CA ARG A 33 0.57 -4.93 -17.98
C ARG A 33 -0.47 -5.82 -17.32
N GLU A 34 -0.33 -7.13 -17.42
CA GLU A 34 -1.22 -8.08 -16.75
C GLU A 34 -1.17 -7.92 -15.24
N ALA A 35 0.03 -7.82 -14.66
CA ALA A 35 0.18 -7.61 -13.22
C ALA A 35 -0.47 -6.29 -12.76
N GLN A 36 -0.37 -5.23 -13.58
CA GLN A 36 -1.03 -3.94 -13.34
C GLN A 36 -2.57 -4.03 -13.41
N VAL A 37 -3.11 -4.73 -14.40
CA VAL A 37 -4.56 -4.96 -14.51
C VAL A 37 -5.05 -5.74 -13.28
N MET A 38 -4.38 -6.84 -12.95
CA MET A 38 -4.74 -7.71 -11.83
C MET A 38 -4.68 -6.97 -10.49
N VAL A 39 -3.65 -6.15 -10.25
CA VAL A 39 -3.56 -5.39 -8.99
C VAL A 39 -4.66 -4.34 -8.91
N LEU A 40 -5.02 -3.71 -10.02
CA LEU A 40 -6.08 -2.71 -10.05
C LEU A 40 -7.45 -3.31 -9.80
N GLU A 41 -7.77 -4.45 -10.42
CA GLU A 41 -9.01 -5.16 -10.15
C GLU A 41 -9.10 -5.60 -8.68
N THR A 42 -7.99 -6.11 -8.13
CA THR A 42 -7.90 -6.55 -6.74
C THR A 42 -8.06 -5.37 -5.77
N ALA A 43 -7.42 -4.24 -6.08
CA ALA A 43 -7.52 -3.01 -5.31
C ALA A 43 -8.94 -2.44 -5.37
N GLU A 44 -9.56 -2.41 -6.55
CA GLU A 44 -10.93 -1.90 -6.74
C GLU A 44 -11.94 -2.75 -5.96
N ARG A 45 -11.81 -4.08 -6.03
CA ARG A 45 -12.67 -5.00 -5.26
C ARG A 45 -12.48 -4.80 -3.76
N SER A 46 -11.23 -4.67 -3.30
CA SER A 46 -10.92 -4.44 -1.89
C SER A 46 -11.46 -3.10 -1.40
N ALA A 47 -11.24 -2.03 -2.17
CA ALA A 47 -11.75 -0.69 -1.89
C ALA A 47 -13.28 -0.68 -1.81
N LYS A 48 -13.96 -1.30 -2.80
CA LYS A 48 -15.43 -1.43 -2.82
C LYS A 48 -15.96 -2.18 -1.59
N SER A 49 -15.31 -3.28 -1.21
CA SER A 49 -15.72 -4.06 -0.03
C SER A 49 -15.58 -3.28 1.29
N LYS A 50 -14.60 -2.38 1.36
CA LYS A 50 -14.31 -1.55 2.53
C LYS A 50 -15.02 -0.19 2.51
N GLY A 51 -15.69 0.17 1.40
CA GLY A 51 -16.24 1.51 1.18
C GLY A 51 -15.15 2.59 1.13
N THR A 52 -13.95 2.24 0.65
CA THR A 52 -12.80 3.15 0.54
C THR A 52 -12.36 3.29 -0.93
N CYS A 53 -11.17 3.83 -1.18
CA CYS A 53 -10.61 4.03 -2.52
C CYS A 53 -9.28 3.29 -2.71
N VAL A 54 -8.94 3.16 -3.98
CA VAL A 54 -7.62 2.73 -4.45
C VAL A 54 -6.72 3.96 -4.50
N GLY A 55 -5.56 3.88 -3.84
CA GLY A 55 -4.46 4.81 -3.95
C GLY A 55 -3.54 4.48 -5.14
N SER A 56 -2.30 4.96 -5.10
CA SER A 56 -1.34 4.74 -6.20
C SER A 56 -0.84 3.29 -6.27
N ILE A 57 -0.49 2.86 -7.48
CA ILE A 57 0.37 1.69 -7.69
C ILE A 57 1.76 2.04 -7.13
N THR A 58 2.26 1.23 -6.20
CA THR A 58 3.49 1.52 -5.45
C THR A 58 4.73 0.98 -6.15
N SER A 59 4.67 -0.25 -6.65
CA SER A 59 5.83 -0.90 -7.28
C SER A 59 5.40 -2.02 -8.21
N CYS A 60 6.18 -2.28 -9.27
CA CYS A 60 6.07 -3.46 -10.10
C CYS A 60 7.46 -4.12 -10.19
N THR A 61 7.59 -5.33 -9.67
CA THR A 61 8.85 -6.09 -9.63
C THR A 61 8.66 -7.47 -10.24
N LYS A 62 9.75 -8.14 -10.63
CA LYS A 62 9.70 -9.52 -11.12
C LYS A 62 10.02 -10.48 -9.97
N GLU A 63 9.07 -11.31 -9.56
CA GLU A 63 9.20 -12.33 -8.52
C GLU A 63 8.87 -13.70 -9.12
N HIS A 64 9.76 -14.69 -8.92
CA HIS A 64 9.53 -16.08 -9.34
C HIS A 64 9.10 -16.27 -10.80
N GLY A 65 9.60 -15.42 -11.71
CA GLY A 65 9.27 -15.49 -13.14
C GLY A 65 8.05 -14.67 -13.57
N LEU A 66 7.23 -14.20 -12.63
CA LEU A 66 6.07 -13.35 -12.87
C LEU A 66 6.36 -11.90 -12.48
N PHE A 67 5.63 -10.96 -13.08
CA PHE A 67 5.56 -9.60 -12.58
C PHE A 67 4.55 -9.53 -11.44
N LYS A 68 4.93 -8.84 -10.36
CA LYS A 68 4.13 -8.52 -9.20
C LYS A 68 4.02 -7.02 -9.10
N CYS A 69 2.80 -6.50 -9.17
CA CYS A 69 2.52 -5.09 -8.92
C CYS A 69 1.77 -4.92 -7.61
N GLY A 70 2.12 -3.89 -6.85
CA GLY A 70 1.48 -3.49 -5.59
C GLY A 70 0.65 -2.23 -5.76
N ALA A 71 -0.49 -2.15 -5.07
CA ALA A 71 -1.29 -0.93 -4.96
C ALA A 71 -1.77 -0.75 -3.52
N MET A 72 -1.88 0.50 -3.08
CA MET A 72 -2.39 0.81 -1.75
C MET A 72 -3.91 0.98 -1.78
N VAL A 73 -4.63 0.35 -0.86
CA VAL A 73 -6.06 0.54 -0.65
C VAL A 73 -6.25 1.26 0.67
N ALA A 74 -6.95 2.40 0.66
CA ALA A 74 -7.23 3.15 1.87
C ALA A 74 -8.01 2.31 2.90
N ASN A 75 -7.69 2.48 4.19
CA ASN A 75 -8.36 1.73 5.26
C ASN A 75 -9.54 2.49 5.91
N HIS A 76 -9.72 3.78 5.61
CA HIS A 76 -10.80 4.60 6.16
C HIS A 76 -11.58 5.31 5.06
N PRO A 77 -12.92 5.42 5.18
CA PRO A 77 -13.81 6.02 4.18
C PRO A 77 -13.69 7.56 4.01
N GLY A 78 -12.59 8.17 4.48
CA GLY A 78 -12.29 9.60 4.32
C GLY A 78 -10.88 9.89 3.79
N SER A 79 -10.06 8.86 3.57
CA SER A 79 -8.69 9.02 3.04
C SER A 79 -8.64 9.31 1.53
N CYS A 80 -9.81 9.38 0.91
CA CYS A 80 -9.99 9.50 -0.52
C CYS A 80 -10.41 10.92 -0.85
N ASN A 81 -9.74 11.57 -1.80
CA ASN A 81 -10.35 12.68 -2.49
C ASN A 81 -11.62 12.15 -3.17
N LYS A 82 -12.74 12.87 -3.02
CA LYS A 82 -14.12 12.42 -3.31
C LYS A 82 -14.39 11.94 -4.73
N ASP A 83 -13.40 12.02 -5.61
CA ASP A 83 -13.60 11.94 -7.04
C ASP A 83 -13.38 10.55 -7.63
N GLY A 84 -12.95 9.54 -6.85
CA GLY A 84 -12.46 8.27 -7.43
C GLY A 84 -11.35 8.50 -8.49
N SER A 85 -10.78 9.71 -8.47
CA SER A 85 -9.96 10.29 -9.53
C SER A 85 -8.69 9.50 -9.73
N ASP A 86 -8.14 8.93 -8.67
CA ASP A 86 -6.87 8.24 -8.74
C ASP A 86 -7.01 6.92 -9.51
N LEU A 87 -8.11 6.17 -9.34
CA LEU A 87 -8.32 4.95 -10.12
C LEU A 87 -8.55 5.24 -11.61
N ALA A 88 -9.39 6.23 -11.94
CA ALA A 88 -9.64 6.61 -13.33
C ALA A 88 -8.39 7.19 -14.02
N LYS A 89 -7.58 7.97 -13.29
CA LYS A 89 -6.28 8.47 -13.78
C LYS A 89 -5.30 7.34 -13.99
N ILE A 90 -5.22 6.38 -13.06
CA ILE A 90 -4.34 5.22 -13.18
C ILE A 90 -4.74 4.37 -14.39
N LYS A 91 -6.03 4.05 -14.56
CA LYS A 91 -6.53 3.32 -15.74
C LYS A 91 -6.18 4.06 -17.04
N LYS A 92 -6.42 5.38 -17.10
CA LYS A 92 -6.05 6.21 -18.26
C LYS A 92 -4.54 6.22 -18.54
N SER A 93 -3.70 6.33 -17.52
CA SER A 93 -2.23 6.29 -17.67
C SER A 93 -1.72 4.93 -18.16
N LEU A 94 -2.48 3.86 -17.91
CA LEU A 94 -2.15 2.50 -18.35
C LEU A 94 -2.82 2.11 -19.68
N GLY A 95 -3.63 2.98 -20.27
CA GLY A 95 -4.39 2.69 -21.49
C GLY A 95 -5.43 1.58 -21.28
N LEU A 96 -6.07 1.58 -20.10
CA LEU A 96 -7.16 0.68 -19.70
C LEU A 96 -8.51 1.39 -19.73
#